data_AF-A0A7M2T1M3-F1
#
_entry.id   AF-A0A7M2T1M3-F1
#
_cell.length_a   1.000
_cell.length_b   1.000
_cell.length_c   1.000
_cell.angle_alpha   90.00
_cell.angle_beta   90.00
_cell.angle_gamma   90.00
#
_symmetry.space_group_name_H-M   'P 1'
#
loop_
_entity.id
_entity.type
_entity.pdbx_description
1 polymer ?
#
loop_
_entity_poly.entity_id
_entity_poly.type
_entity_poly.pdbx_seq_one_letter_code
_entity_poly.pdbx_strand_id
1 'polypeptide(L)'
;MWLQTAAGTWVQITAIDDAHRSQKVHNLTVEGQHTYFVLAGNAPVLVHNAKRDRTDPEAVCPIGPYAAESIPARSKSQKFDESPGGERDQINEIGSRFGCHTCGIIFPFGSKKGYVPDHQPISSWVPDGFPQRLYSQCIDCSRKQAGWARQLAPVMLPSYERIAKEMGL
;
A
#
# COMPACT_ATOMS: atom_id res chain seq x y z
N MET A 1 -16.75 -32.23 -2.36
CA MET A 1 -16.74 -30.75 -2.50
C MET A 1 -17.42 -30.40 -3.82
N TRP A 2 -18.06 -29.23 -3.94
CA TRP A 2 -18.78 -28.83 -5.16
C TRP A 2 -18.23 -27.50 -5.67
N LEU A 3 -18.06 -27.39 -7.00
CA LEU A 3 -17.62 -26.18 -7.69
C LEU A 3 -18.76 -25.64 -8.54
N GLN A 4 -19.07 -24.35 -8.42
CA GLN A 4 -20.02 -23.68 -9.30
C GLN A 4 -19.28 -23.15 -10.55
N THR A 5 -19.77 -23.49 -11.74
CA THR A 5 -19.21 -23.01 -13.01
C THR A 5 -19.74 -21.60 -13.35
N ALA A 6 -19.09 -20.93 -14.30
CA ALA A 6 -19.55 -19.63 -14.81
C ALA A 6 -20.96 -19.68 -15.43
N ALA A 7 -21.44 -20.86 -15.85
CA ALA A 7 -22.79 -21.06 -16.35
C ALA A 7 -23.83 -21.33 -15.23
N GLY A 8 -23.43 -21.24 -13.96
CA GLY A 8 -24.29 -21.46 -12.79
C GLY A 8 -24.55 -22.94 -12.46
N THR A 9 -23.91 -23.87 -13.16
CA THR A 9 -24.04 -25.31 -12.89
C THR A 9 -23.06 -25.77 -11.80
N TRP A 10 -23.41 -26.84 -11.09
CA TRP A 10 -22.58 -27.41 -10.02
C TRP A 10 -21.87 -28.68 -10.50
N VAL A 11 -20.57 -28.78 -10.24
CA VAL A 11 -19.74 -29.94 -10.57
C VAL A 11 -19.16 -30.52 -9.28
N GLN A 12 -19.23 -31.84 -9.12
CA GLN A 12 -18.69 -32.52 -7.96
C GLN A 12 -17.19 -32.71 -8.12
N ILE A 13 -16.42 -32.23 -7.15
CA ILE A 13 -14.99 -32.54 -7.04
C ILE A 13 -14.86 -33.90 -6.37
N THR A 14 -14.30 -34.85 -7.13
CA THR A 14 -14.16 -36.26 -6.74
C THR A 14 -12.77 -36.58 -6.19
N ALA A 15 -11.73 -35.81 -6.56
CA ALA A 15 -10.39 -35.93 -6.04
C ALA A 15 -9.66 -34.58 -6.11
N ILE A 16 -8.64 -34.42 -5.28
CA ILE A 16 -7.67 -33.32 -5.30
C ILE A 16 -6.29 -33.97 -5.35
N ASP A 17 -5.41 -33.43 -6.18
CA ASP A 17 -3.99 -33.80 -6.21
C ASP A 17 -3.17 -32.53 -5.99
N ASP A 18 -2.22 -32.60 -5.07
CA ASP A 18 -1.42 -31.47 -4.62
C ASP A 18 0.01 -31.62 -5.14
N ALA A 19 0.41 -30.76 -6.08
CA ALA A 19 1.74 -30.75 -6.65
C ALA A 19 2.50 -29.49 -6.26
N HIS A 20 3.64 -29.66 -5.59
CA HIS A 20 4.54 -28.55 -5.25
C HIS A 20 5.64 -28.42 -6.31
N ARG A 21 5.66 -27.29 -7.02
CA ARG A 21 6.79 -26.89 -7.87
C ARG A 21 7.17 -25.44 -7.61
N SER A 22 8.46 -25.18 -7.44
CA SER A 22 8.98 -23.80 -7.50
C SER A 22 9.07 -23.37 -8.96
N GLN A 23 8.23 -22.41 -9.34
CA GLN A 23 8.26 -21.75 -10.64
C GLN A 23 8.14 -20.24 -10.46
N LYS A 24 8.58 -19.48 -11.46
CA LYS A 24 8.35 -18.04 -11.53
C LYS A 24 6.85 -17.81 -11.71
N VAL A 25 6.19 -17.29 -10.68
CA VAL A 25 4.76 -16.96 -10.75
C VAL A 25 4.57 -15.66 -11.53
N HIS A 26 3.65 -15.68 -12.48
CA HIS A 26 3.15 -14.49 -13.13
C HIS A 26 1.83 -14.11 -12.45
N ASN A 27 1.65 -12.83 -12.12
CA ASN A 27 0.39 -12.35 -11.54
C ASN A 27 -0.79 -12.81 -12.40
N LEU A 28 -1.70 -13.59 -11.81
CA LEU A 28 -2.89 -14.05 -12.51
C LEU A 28 -3.83 -12.86 -12.73
N THR A 29 -4.06 -12.53 -13.99
CA THR A 29 -5.25 -11.77 -14.35
C THR A 29 -6.37 -12.81 -14.49
N VAL A 30 -7.18 -12.98 -13.44
CA VAL A 30 -8.37 -13.83 -13.54
C VAL A 30 -9.38 -13.12 -14.44
N GLU A 31 -9.67 -13.70 -15.60
CA GLU A 31 -10.68 -13.20 -16.52
C GLU A 31 -12.09 -13.51 -15.95
N GLY A 32 -12.93 -12.49 -15.84
CA GLY A 32 -14.34 -12.62 -15.41
C GLY A 32 -14.59 -12.49 -13.91
N GLN A 33 -13.87 -13.23 -13.06
CA GLN A 33 -13.99 -13.10 -11.59
C GLN A 33 -12.94 -12.15 -11.04
N HIS A 34 -13.37 -10.92 -10.82
CA HIS A 34 -12.55 -9.87 -10.21
C HIS A 34 -12.41 -10.02 -8.70
N THR A 35 -13.02 -11.02 -8.06
CA THR A 35 -12.96 -11.23 -6.62
C THR A 35 -12.72 -12.71 -6.33
N TYR A 36 -11.64 -13.05 -5.63
CA TYR A 36 -11.26 -14.44 -5.31
C TYR A 36 -10.53 -14.51 -3.97
N PHE A 37 -10.43 -15.70 -3.36
CA PHE A 37 -9.64 -15.90 -2.15
C PHE A 37 -8.22 -16.35 -2.48
N VAL A 38 -7.23 -15.79 -1.80
CA VAL A 38 -5.87 -16.33 -1.73
C VAL A 38 -5.52 -16.68 -0.28
N LEU A 39 -4.69 -17.70 -0.08
CA LEU A 39 -4.20 -18.06 1.24
C LEU A 39 -2.88 -17.31 1.54
N ALA A 40 -2.89 -16.45 2.56
CA ALA A 40 -1.70 -15.86 3.14
C ALA A 40 -1.29 -16.66 4.39
N GLY A 41 -0.50 -17.72 4.20
CA GLY A 41 -0.35 -18.75 5.21
C GLY A 41 -1.67 -19.49 5.43
N ASN A 42 -2.19 -19.52 6.66
CA ASN A 42 -3.49 -20.15 6.98
C ASN A 42 -4.67 -19.16 6.99
N ALA A 43 -4.46 -17.90 6.62
CA ALA A 43 -5.51 -16.88 6.59
C ALA A 43 -6.06 -16.71 5.16
N PRO A 44 -7.36 -16.94 4.91
CA PRO A 44 -7.97 -16.60 3.63
C PRO A 44 -8.11 -15.08 3.50
N VAL A 45 -7.56 -14.53 2.42
CA VAL A 45 -7.65 -13.10 2.07
C VAL A 45 -8.57 -12.96 0.85
N LEU A 46 -9.62 -12.15 0.98
CA LEU A 46 -10.48 -11.77 -0.14
C LEU A 46 -9.75 -10.75 -1.01
N VAL A 47 -9.38 -11.14 -2.22
CA VAL A 47 -8.66 -10.33 -3.20
C VAL A 47 -9.65 -9.81 -4.23
N HIS A 48 -9.53 -8.52 -4.59
CA HIS A 48 -10.24 -7.92 -5.70
C HIS A 48 -9.26 -7.43 -6.77
N ASN A 49 -9.24 -8.05 -7.95
CA ASN A 49 -8.48 -7.58 -9.10
C ASN A 49 -9.21 -6.39 -9.75
N ALA A 50 -8.91 -5.18 -9.27
CA ALA A 50 -9.32 -3.93 -9.90
C ALA A 50 -8.33 -3.49 -11.00
N LYS A 51 -8.78 -2.62 -11.91
CA LYS A 51 -7.84 -1.81 -12.70
C LYS A 51 -7.15 -0.85 -11.73
N ARG A 52 -5.84 -0.57 -11.93
CA ARG A 52 -5.10 0.45 -11.17
C ARG A 52 -5.66 1.85 -11.47
N ASP A 53 -6.81 2.16 -10.92
CA ASP A 53 -7.29 3.52 -10.82
C ASP A 53 -6.74 4.16 -9.54
N ARG A 54 -6.88 5.48 -9.41
CA ARG A 54 -6.44 6.19 -8.20
C ARG A 54 -7.31 5.88 -6.97
N THR A 55 -8.20 4.89 -7.04
CA THR A 55 -8.96 4.36 -5.91
C THR A 55 -8.49 2.97 -5.50
N ASP A 56 -7.61 2.30 -6.24
CA ASP A 56 -6.98 1.04 -5.86
C ASP A 56 -5.91 1.25 -4.76
N PRO A 57 -5.93 0.50 -3.63
CA PRO A 57 -4.89 0.59 -2.60
C PRO A 57 -3.48 0.37 -3.15
N GLU A 58 -3.27 -0.49 -4.16
CA GLU A 58 -1.93 -0.66 -4.76
C GLU A 58 -1.44 0.57 -5.52
N ALA A 59 -2.35 1.44 -5.97
CA ALA A 59 -2.01 2.64 -6.70
C ALA A 59 -1.69 3.84 -5.79
N VAL A 60 -2.04 3.77 -4.49
CA VAL A 60 -1.96 4.93 -3.57
C VAL A 60 -1.21 4.65 -2.26
N CYS A 61 -1.26 3.43 -1.74
CA CYS A 61 -0.64 3.08 -0.46
C CYS A 61 0.86 2.77 -0.54
N PRO A 62 1.39 2.13 -1.60
CA PRO A 62 2.83 1.96 -1.77
C PRO A 62 3.54 3.27 -2.18
N ILE A 63 4.87 3.19 -2.19
CA ILE A 63 5.72 4.20 -2.85
C ILE A 63 5.33 4.25 -4.34
N GLY A 64 4.78 5.38 -4.77
CA GLY A 64 4.32 5.55 -6.14
C GLY A 64 5.43 5.72 -7.19
N PRO A 65 5.08 5.66 -8.49
CA PRO A 65 6.05 5.64 -9.59
C PRO A 65 6.80 6.97 -9.82
N TYR A 66 6.37 8.05 -9.17
CA TYR A 66 7.01 9.37 -9.24
C TYR A 66 7.91 9.66 -8.04
N ALA A 67 8.14 8.67 -7.18
CA ALA A 67 8.98 8.78 -5.99
C ALA A 67 10.47 8.83 -6.36
N ALA A 68 11.00 10.02 -6.65
CA ALA A 68 12.41 10.20 -6.97
C ALA A 68 13.32 10.29 -5.73
N GLU A 69 12.89 11.04 -4.71
CA GLU A 69 13.65 11.29 -3.49
C GLU A 69 12.76 11.15 -2.24
N SER A 70 13.39 11.02 -1.07
CA SER A 70 12.72 10.92 0.23
C SER A 70 13.68 11.29 1.36
N ILE A 71 13.13 11.52 2.54
CA ILE A 71 13.90 11.77 3.78
C ILE A 71 13.54 10.71 4.83
N PRO A 72 14.43 10.40 5.80
CA PRO A 72 14.05 9.56 6.93
C PRO A 72 12.95 10.24 7.77
N ALA A 73 11.96 9.46 8.22
CA ALA A 73 10.99 9.95 9.19
C ALA A 73 11.59 9.87 10.59
N ARG A 74 11.43 10.92 11.41
CA ARG A 74 11.88 10.87 12.82
C ARG A 74 11.05 9.90 13.67
N SER A 75 9.78 9.70 13.32
CA SER A 75 8.85 8.77 13.95
C SER A 75 7.61 8.59 13.07
N LYS A 76 6.70 7.70 13.49
CA LYS A 76 5.35 7.54 12.90
C LYS A 76 4.38 8.70 13.16
N SER A 77 4.79 9.69 13.96
CA SER A 77 3.96 10.84 14.34
C SER A 77 3.59 11.69 13.13
N GLN A 78 2.34 12.16 13.10
CA GLN A 78 1.89 13.15 12.10
C GLN A 78 2.30 14.59 12.44
N LYS A 79 3.02 14.81 13.55
CA LYS A 79 3.60 16.09 13.93
C LYS A 79 5.02 16.21 13.37
N PHE A 80 5.11 16.75 12.16
CA PHE A 80 6.38 16.93 11.45
C PHE A 80 7.16 18.17 11.93
N ASP A 81 8.46 18.16 11.68
CA ASP A 81 9.33 19.31 11.94
C ASP A 81 8.97 20.45 10.98
N GLU A 82 8.57 21.58 11.56
CA GLU A 82 8.23 22.80 10.83
C GLU A 82 9.31 23.89 10.96
N SER A 83 10.45 23.58 11.58
CA SER A 83 11.60 24.50 11.62
C SER A 83 12.26 24.63 10.23
N PRO A 84 13.01 25.74 9.97
CA PRO A 84 13.71 25.92 8.71
C PRO A 84 14.63 24.75 8.38
N GLY A 85 14.44 24.14 7.21
CA GLY A 85 15.18 22.94 6.78
C GLY A 85 14.73 21.64 7.46
N GLY A 86 13.64 21.66 8.24
CA GLY A 86 13.01 20.49 8.83
C GLY A 86 12.27 19.62 7.80
N GLU A 87 11.64 18.55 8.28
CA GLU A 87 10.93 17.55 7.47
C GLU A 87 9.98 18.18 6.45
N ARG A 88 9.25 19.23 6.82
CA ARG A 88 8.31 19.87 5.90
C ARG A 88 8.95 20.68 4.79
N ASP A 89 10.00 21.43 5.10
CA ASP A 89 10.71 22.21 4.10
C ASP A 89 11.36 21.28 3.07
N GLN A 90 12.01 20.21 3.54
CA GLN A 90 12.63 19.20 2.69
C GLN A 90 11.60 18.48 1.80
N ILE A 91 10.43 18.11 2.36
CA ILE A 91 9.36 17.47 1.58
C ILE A 91 8.76 18.42 0.54
N ASN A 92 8.62 19.71 0.87
CA ASN A 92 8.17 20.70 -0.09
C ASN A 92 9.20 20.94 -1.19
N GLU A 93 10.50 20.93 -0.87
CA GLU A 93 11.57 21.02 -1.84
C GLU A 93 11.55 19.83 -2.81
N ILE A 94 11.52 18.59 -2.30
CA ILE A 94 11.40 17.36 -3.10
C ILE A 94 10.15 17.43 -3.98
N GLY A 95 9.01 17.80 -3.39
CA GLY A 95 7.74 17.90 -4.10
C GLY A 95 7.75 18.96 -5.21
N SER A 96 8.40 20.11 -5.00
CA SER A 96 8.51 21.13 -6.05
C SER A 96 9.37 20.71 -7.24
N ARG A 97 10.33 19.81 -7.02
CA ARG A 97 11.22 19.25 -8.06
C ARG A 97 10.59 18.08 -8.81
N PHE A 98 9.94 17.17 -8.09
CA PHE A 98 9.51 15.87 -8.65
C PHE A 98 8.00 15.61 -8.58
N GLY A 99 7.27 16.48 -7.89
CA GLY A 99 5.84 16.35 -7.69
C GLY A 99 5.43 15.37 -6.61
N CYS A 100 4.15 15.04 -6.62
CA CYS A 100 3.56 14.02 -5.77
C CYS A 100 4.11 12.64 -6.16
N HIS A 101 4.70 11.91 -5.22
CA HIS A 101 5.27 10.58 -5.45
C HIS A 101 4.24 9.56 -6.00
N THR A 102 2.95 9.74 -5.68
CA THR A 102 1.85 8.89 -6.18
C THR A 102 1.41 9.24 -7.59
N CYS A 103 1.19 10.52 -7.90
CA CYS A 103 0.49 10.93 -9.12
C CYS A 103 1.21 11.94 -10.01
N GLY A 104 2.42 12.37 -9.62
CA GLY A 104 3.30 13.23 -10.39
C GLY A 104 2.94 14.71 -10.39
N ILE A 105 1.90 15.14 -9.68
CA ILE A 105 1.47 16.54 -9.72
C ILE A 105 2.49 17.46 -9.00
N ILE A 106 2.99 18.48 -9.72
CA ILE A 106 4.00 19.45 -9.23
C ILE A 106 3.35 20.64 -8.46
N PHE A 107 2.02 20.74 -8.48
CA PHE A 107 1.27 21.72 -7.70
C PHE A 107 0.24 21.00 -6.81
N PRO A 108 0.49 20.85 -5.51
CA PRO A 108 -0.39 20.13 -4.61
C PRO A 108 -1.56 21.05 -4.21
N PHE A 109 -2.58 21.14 -5.06
CA PHE A 109 -3.78 21.93 -4.79
C PHE A 109 -4.40 21.56 -3.43
N GLY A 110 -4.97 22.53 -2.72
CA GLY A 110 -5.81 22.28 -1.55
C GLY A 110 -5.09 22.11 -0.20
N SER A 111 -3.75 22.07 -0.16
CA SER A 111 -2.99 22.11 1.09
C SER A 111 -2.39 23.49 1.33
N LYS A 112 -2.71 24.11 2.48
CA LYS A 112 -2.11 25.40 2.91
C LYS A 112 -0.62 25.29 3.20
N LYS A 113 -0.13 24.07 3.45
CA LYS A 113 1.23 23.76 3.93
C LYS A 113 2.09 23.08 2.86
N GLY A 114 1.60 23.02 1.61
CA GLY A 114 2.28 22.37 0.48
C GLY A 114 2.06 20.87 0.45
N TYR A 115 3.10 20.11 0.10
CA TYR A 115 3.06 18.65 0.09
C TYR A 115 2.84 18.07 1.48
N VAL A 116 2.07 16.99 1.55
CA VAL A 116 1.89 16.18 2.76
C VAL A 116 3.09 15.22 2.83
N PRO A 117 3.83 15.19 3.96
CA PRO A 117 4.82 14.16 4.20
C PRO A 117 4.11 12.81 4.36
N ASP A 118 4.35 11.91 3.42
CA ASP A 118 3.75 10.58 3.38
C ASP A 118 4.68 9.54 3.99
N HIS A 119 4.24 8.91 5.08
CA HIS A 119 4.98 7.84 5.73
C HIS A 119 4.92 6.55 4.91
N GLN A 120 6.08 6.04 4.54
CA GLN A 120 6.23 4.74 3.88
C GLN A 120 7.19 3.84 4.68
N PRO A 121 6.72 2.68 5.19
CA PRO A 121 5.32 2.21 5.15
C PRO A 121 4.37 3.11 5.97
N ILE A 122 3.06 2.98 5.78
CA ILE A 122 2.04 3.81 6.45
C ILE A 122 2.07 3.62 7.97
N SER A 123 1.98 4.71 8.74
CA SER A 123 2.13 4.72 10.21
C SER A 123 1.18 3.81 10.99
N SER A 124 -0.05 3.60 10.51
CA SER A 124 -1.00 2.68 11.15
C SER A 124 -0.73 1.20 10.86
N TRP A 125 0.19 0.91 9.94
CA TRP A 125 0.53 -0.45 9.51
C TRP A 125 1.79 -0.96 10.18
N VAL A 126 2.53 -0.13 10.91
CA VAL A 126 3.82 -0.52 11.49
C VAL A 126 3.81 -0.39 13.00
N PRO A 127 4.55 -1.26 13.71
CA PRO A 127 4.76 -1.10 15.14
C PRO A 127 5.54 0.18 15.44
N ASP A 128 5.52 0.60 16.71
CA ASP A 128 6.29 1.76 17.15
C ASP A 128 7.80 1.49 16.99
N GLY A 129 8.55 2.51 16.59
CA GLY A 129 9.99 2.37 16.32
C GLY A 129 10.34 1.79 14.95
N PHE A 130 9.37 1.29 14.18
CA PHE A 130 9.63 0.80 12.83
C PHE A 130 10.18 1.92 11.92
N PRO A 131 11.32 1.73 11.24
CA PRO A 131 11.88 2.73 10.36
C PRO A 131 10.94 3.07 9.20
N GLN A 132 10.68 4.36 9.01
CA GLN A 132 9.86 4.88 7.92
C GLN A 132 10.61 5.98 7.17
N ARG A 133 10.22 6.20 5.93
CA ARG A 133 10.66 7.35 5.13
C ARG A 133 9.47 8.24 4.80
N LEU A 134 9.75 9.51 4.54
CA LEU A 134 8.77 10.49 4.10
C LEU A 134 8.93 10.78 2.61
N TYR A 135 7.83 10.73 1.88
CA TYR A 135 7.73 11.09 0.46
C TYR A 135 6.78 12.28 0.27
N SER A 136 6.99 13.08 -0.78
CA SER A 136 6.13 14.22 -1.10
C SER A 136 4.81 13.74 -1.70
N GLN A 137 3.67 13.98 -1.03
CA GLN A 137 2.36 13.57 -1.53
C GLN A 137 1.39 14.74 -1.61
N CYS A 138 0.58 14.83 -2.68
CA CYS A 138 -0.49 15.83 -2.73
C CYS A 138 -1.64 15.44 -1.81
N ILE A 139 -2.40 16.44 -1.35
CA ILE A 139 -3.50 16.20 -0.38
C ILE A 139 -4.58 15.25 -0.92
N ASP A 140 -4.82 15.25 -2.23
CA ASP A 140 -5.82 14.36 -2.83
C ASP A 140 -5.40 12.89 -2.76
N CYS A 141 -4.13 12.59 -3.02
CA CYS A 141 -3.59 11.24 -2.87
C CYS A 141 -3.52 10.85 -1.39
N SER A 142 -3.10 11.77 -0.52
CA SER A 142 -3.04 11.53 0.93
C SER A 142 -4.40 11.20 1.54
N ARG A 143 -5.47 11.90 1.15
CA ARG A 143 -6.84 11.60 1.61
C ARG A 143 -7.32 10.22 1.17
N LYS A 144 -7.01 9.83 -0.07
CA LYS A 144 -7.32 8.49 -0.59
C LYS A 144 -6.54 7.41 0.15
N GLN A 145 -5.25 7.65 0.37
CA GLN A 145 -4.40 6.76 1.14
C GLN A 145 -4.92 6.57 2.56
N ALA A 146 -5.32 7.64 3.25
CA ALA A 146 -5.88 7.57 4.60
C ALA A 146 -7.15 6.69 4.67
N GLY A 147 -7.98 6.71 3.62
CA GLY A 147 -9.13 5.83 3.51
C GLY A 147 -8.74 4.35 3.51
N TRP A 148 -7.75 3.98 2.71
CA TRP A 148 -7.23 2.60 2.64
C TRP A 148 -6.38 2.20 3.84
N ALA A 149 -5.59 3.12 4.39
CA ALA A 149 -4.79 2.93 5.59
C ALA A 149 -5.65 2.37 6.73
N ARG A 150 -6.82 2.97 6.95
CA ARG A 150 -7.79 2.52 7.95
C ARG A 150 -8.37 1.14 7.64
N GLN A 151 -8.72 0.88 6.39
CA GLN A 151 -9.35 -0.39 5.99
C GLN A 151 -8.39 -1.57 6.07
N LEU A 152 -7.11 -1.36 5.73
CA LEU A 152 -6.11 -2.41 5.64
C LEU A 152 -5.29 -2.57 6.93
N ALA A 153 -5.35 -1.62 7.87
CA ALA A 153 -4.61 -1.70 9.14
C ALA A 153 -4.74 -3.04 9.89
N PRO A 154 -5.94 -3.67 9.99
CA PRO A 154 -6.08 -4.96 10.68
C PRO A 154 -5.27 -6.11 10.06
N VAL A 155 -4.93 -6.02 8.77
CA VAL A 155 -4.15 -7.04 8.05
C VAL A 155 -2.68 -6.65 7.97
N MET A 156 -2.41 -5.37 7.75
CA MET A 156 -1.05 -4.88 7.54
C MET A 156 -0.24 -4.84 8.84
N LEU A 157 -0.82 -4.39 9.96
CA LEU A 157 -0.10 -4.27 11.22
C LEU A 157 0.50 -5.61 11.70
N PRO A 158 -0.27 -6.72 11.79
CA PRO A 158 0.31 -8.02 12.17
C PRO A 158 1.39 -8.52 11.21
N SER A 159 1.31 -8.11 9.93
CA SER A 159 2.31 -8.46 8.92
C SER A 159 3.63 -7.73 9.18
N TYR A 160 3.58 -6.43 9.47
CA TYR A 160 4.77 -5.65 9.80
C TYR A 160 5.34 -5.95 11.19
N GLU A 161 4.52 -6.34 12.17
CA GLU A 161 5.01 -6.82 13.47
C GLU A 161 5.90 -8.07 13.31
N ARG A 162 5.50 -8.99 12.42
CA ARG A 162 6.31 -10.16 12.09
C ARG A 162 7.61 -9.79 11.37
N ILE A 163 7.55 -8.87 10.41
CA ILE A 163 8.74 -8.34 9.72
C ILE A 163 9.69 -7.67 10.71
N ALA A 164 9.17 -6.84 11.62
CA ALA A 164 9.96 -6.17 12.65
C ALA A 164 10.72 -7.18 13.51
N LYS A 165 10.04 -8.25 13.96
CA LYS A 165 10.65 -9.34 14.71
C LYS A 165 11.78 -10.05 13.93
N GLU A 166 11.59 -10.29 12.63
CA GLU A 166 12.61 -10.89 11.76
C GLU A 166 13.82 -9.97 11.56
N MET A 167 13.60 -8.65 11.57
CA MET A 167 14.65 -7.63 11.50
C MET A 167 15.34 -7.34 12.84
N GLY A 168 14.86 -7.92 13.94
CA GLY A 168 15.37 -7.65 15.29
C GLY A 168 15.04 -6.24 15.80
N LEU A 169 13.92 -5.66 15.33
CA LEU A 169 13.38 -4.38 15.76
C LEU A 169 12.37 -4.54 16.91
#